data_AF-A0A2E0W7S2-F1
#
_entry.id   AF-A0A2E0W7S2-F1
#
_cell.length_a   1.000
_cell.length_b   1.000
_cell.length_c   1.000
_cell.angle_alpha   90.00
_cell.angle_beta   90.00
_cell.angle_gamma   90.00
#
_symmetry.space_group_name_H-M   'P 1'
#
loop_
_entity.id
_entity.type
_entity.pdbx_description
1 polymer ?
#
loop_
_entity_poly.entity_id
_entity_poly.type
_entity_poly.pdbx_seq_one_letter_code
_entity_poly.pdbx_strand_id
1 'polypeptide(L)'
;MIKRILLMITLLSLMSCNSEEELKVVSERTTKENREKFKAETIQKTILANINKPLSSETEKDWEAAFWASEVLQYKDELLKSKLHEAFNYYENASPSFQRSLIQNVFTLFPNQFDNEIISVLKSTDNSKIFAMCANYLKGRFSSEELNEIIKKKFADHENDPILFMLSEDLNSSMVNNPPIVDLLTHNFGENNFVIYSFQRKNRDYKGIALIKNHEGKFLRTNDGSLFAIPQFARAVTNLPPYITNGNTPQGIFSFQGYAVSSNAFIGPTTNIQLVMPYETDPKKYFKDDKLNVSWNIDLYKNLLPESWENYTQIYEAYYAGKAGRTEIIAHGTTINPEFYKDKIYYPYTPSLGCLTANEIWSDKSGERVQSDQQKLVDALKSINAEKGFFILVEIDDQQKDVDAADILKDILKAEN
;
A
#
# COMPACT_ATOMS: atom_id res chain seq x y z
N MET A 1 -23.71 -6.59 -76.49
CA MET A 1 -23.00 -5.34 -76.16
C MET A 1 -23.91 -4.54 -75.24
N ILE A 2 -23.40 -4.16 -74.07
CA ILE A 2 -24.12 -4.04 -72.80
C ILE A 2 -24.85 -2.69 -72.64
N LYS A 3 -26.08 -2.74 -72.13
CA LYS A 3 -26.91 -1.59 -71.74
C LYS A 3 -26.34 -0.90 -70.49
N ARG A 4 -26.20 0.42 -70.56
CA ARG A 4 -25.90 1.32 -69.43
C ARG A 4 -27.21 1.67 -68.70
N ILE A 5 -27.29 1.33 -67.42
CA ILE A 5 -28.28 1.87 -66.49
C ILE A 5 -27.52 2.62 -65.39
N LEU A 6 -27.85 3.89 -65.28
CA LEU A 6 -27.44 4.84 -64.27
C LEU A 6 -28.30 4.57 -63.01
N LEU A 7 -27.68 4.26 -61.87
CA LEU A 7 -28.37 4.28 -60.58
C LEU A 7 -27.54 5.07 -59.57
N MET A 8 -28.14 6.18 -59.14
CA MET A 8 -27.83 7.00 -57.99
C MET A 8 -27.53 6.13 -56.75
N ILE A 9 -26.37 6.32 -56.13
CA ILE A 9 -26.14 5.94 -54.73
C ILE A 9 -25.70 7.20 -54.00
N THR A 10 -26.64 7.75 -53.24
CA THR A 10 -26.46 8.69 -52.15
C THR A 10 -25.47 8.09 -51.14
N LEU A 11 -24.24 8.60 -51.13
CA LEU A 11 -23.29 8.34 -50.04
C LEU A 11 -23.72 9.18 -48.84
N LEU A 12 -24.62 8.63 -48.01
CA LEU A 12 -24.80 9.12 -46.66
C LEU A 12 -23.50 8.87 -45.91
N SER A 13 -22.83 9.96 -45.52
CA SER A 13 -21.75 9.98 -44.55
C SER A 13 -22.28 9.53 -43.18
N LEU A 14 -22.28 8.21 -42.96
CA LEU A 14 -22.25 7.67 -41.60
C LEU A 14 -20.80 7.80 -41.13
N MET A 15 -20.48 8.96 -40.55
CA MET A 15 -19.44 9.00 -39.54
C MET A 15 -19.97 8.18 -38.37
N SER A 16 -19.66 6.89 -38.37
CA SER A 16 -19.74 6.07 -37.16
C SER A 16 -18.75 6.68 -36.18
N CYS A 17 -19.27 7.56 -35.33
CA CYS A 17 -18.65 7.85 -34.04
C CYS A 17 -18.73 6.54 -33.26
N ASN A 18 -17.77 5.64 -33.48
CA ASN A 18 -17.55 4.52 -32.58
C ASN A 18 -16.98 5.13 -31.30
N SER A 19 -17.86 5.60 -30.41
CA SER A 19 -17.55 5.50 -28.99
C SER A 19 -17.45 3.99 -28.73
N GLU A 20 -16.24 3.46 -28.55
CA GLU A 20 -16.09 2.13 -27.97
C GLU A 20 -16.91 2.14 -26.68
N GLU A 21 -18.01 1.38 -26.64
CA GLU A 21 -18.71 1.12 -25.38
C GLU A 21 -17.70 0.41 -24.48
N GLU A 22 -17.14 1.16 -23.54
CA GLU A 22 -16.26 0.60 -22.52
C GLU A 22 -17.02 -0.56 -21.87
N LEU A 23 -16.51 -1.78 -22.04
CA LEU A 23 -17.12 -2.98 -21.49
C LEU A 23 -17.38 -2.73 -20.00
N LYS A 24 -18.66 -2.84 -19.61
CA LYS A 24 -19.07 -2.60 -18.23
C LYS A 24 -18.30 -3.50 -17.28
N VAL A 25 -17.51 -2.88 -16.41
CA VAL A 25 -16.76 -3.60 -15.35
C VAL A 25 -17.72 -3.91 -14.21
N VAL A 26 -17.86 -5.21 -13.88
CA VAL A 26 -18.83 -5.70 -12.88
C VAL A 26 -18.13 -6.55 -11.82
N SER A 27 -18.54 -6.40 -10.56
CA SER A 27 -18.17 -7.28 -9.45
C SER A 27 -19.39 -7.60 -8.59
N GLU A 28 -19.87 -8.85 -8.66
CA GLU A 28 -21.03 -9.29 -7.88
C GLU A 28 -20.84 -9.09 -6.37
N ARG A 29 -19.61 -9.19 -5.87
CA ARG A 29 -19.27 -8.99 -4.46
C ARG A 29 -19.68 -7.60 -3.94
N THR A 30 -19.81 -6.63 -4.84
CA THR A 30 -20.10 -5.24 -4.48
C THR A 30 -21.60 -4.96 -4.36
N THR A 31 -22.47 -5.90 -4.72
CA THR A 31 -23.90 -5.74 -4.47
C THR A 31 -24.19 -5.73 -2.98
N LYS A 32 -25.25 -5.03 -2.57
CA LYS A 32 -25.68 -4.95 -1.17
C LYS A 32 -25.90 -6.33 -0.57
N GLU A 33 -26.60 -7.20 -1.29
CA GLU A 33 -26.89 -8.57 -0.85
C GLU A 33 -25.59 -9.35 -0.58
N ASN A 34 -24.62 -9.33 -1.50
CA ASN A 34 -23.37 -10.06 -1.32
C ASN A 34 -22.48 -9.45 -0.24
N ARG A 35 -22.49 -8.12 -0.06
CA ARG A 35 -21.77 -7.44 1.03
C ARG A 35 -22.33 -7.82 2.40
N GLU A 36 -23.65 -7.80 2.56
CA GLU A 36 -24.34 -8.19 3.80
C GLU A 36 -24.12 -9.67 4.12
N LYS A 37 -24.27 -10.54 3.11
CA LYS A 37 -23.99 -11.97 3.22
C LYS A 37 -22.54 -12.22 3.62
N PHE A 38 -21.57 -11.61 2.92
CA PHE A 38 -20.15 -11.78 3.23
C PHE A 38 -19.83 -11.38 4.68
N LYS A 39 -20.36 -10.24 5.15
CA LYS A 39 -20.16 -9.79 6.54
C LYS A 39 -20.72 -10.81 7.53
N ALA A 40 -21.97 -11.22 7.35
CA ALA A 40 -22.64 -12.15 8.25
C ALA A 40 -21.93 -13.52 8.29
N GLU A 41 -21.58 -14.06 7.12
CA GLU A 41 -20.89 -15.35 7.02
C GLU A 41 -19.47 -15.29 7.59
N THR A 42 -18.72 -14.22 7.34
CA THR A 42 -17.36 -14.08 7.87
C THR A 42 -17.39 -14.00 9.41
N ILE A 43 -18.33 -13.26 10.00
CA ILE A 43 -18.45 -13.20 11.47
C ILE A 43 -18.80 -14.57 12.03
N GLN A 44 -19.84 -15.22 11.52
CA GLN A 44 -20.36 -16.45 12.13
C GLN A 44 -19.50 -17.68 11.80
N LYS A 45 -19.11 -17.86 10.54
CA LYS A 45 -18.47 -19.08 10.03
C LYS A 45 -16.94 -19.02 10.03
N THR A 46 -16.35 -17.82 10.08
CA THR A 46 -14.88 -17.67 10.12
C THR A 46 -14.43 -17.20 11.49
N ILE A 47 -14.89 -16.04 11.96
CA ILE A 47 -14.41 -15.47 13.23
C ILE A 47 -14.88 -16.34 14.40
N LEU A 48 -16.19 -16.37 14.65
CA LEU A 48 -16.76 -17.02 15.84
C LEU A 48 -16.57 -18.53 15.83
N ALA A 49 -16.74 -19.19 14.68
CA ALA A 49 -16.55 -20.63 14.58
C ALA A 49 -15.11 -21.06 14.90
N ASN A 50 -14.10 -20.30 14.45
CA ASN A 50 -12.71 -20.71 14.60
C ASN A 50 -12.12 -20.34 15.97
N ILE A 51 -12.41 -19.15 16.54
CA ILE A 51 -11.89 -18.79 17.88
C ILE A 51 -12.49 -19.64 19.01
N ASN A 52 -13.59 -20.35 18.73
CA ASN A 52 -14.19 -21.31 19.67
C ASN A 52 -13.60 -22.71 19.56
N LYS A 53 -12.76 -23.01 18.55
CA LYS A 53 -12.03 -24.28 18.49
C LYS A 53 -10.98 -24.31 19.61
N PRO A 54 -10.74 -25.47 20.24
CA PRO A 54 -9.65 -25.62 21.21
C PRO A 54 -8.33 -25.20 20.57
N LEU A 55 -7.57 -24.33 21.25
CA LEU A 55 -6.29 -23.87 20.74
C LEU A 55 -5.23 -24.97 20.90
N SER A 56 -4.66 -25.40 19.77
CA SER A 56 -3.57 -26.36 19.68
C SER A 56 -2.82 -26.16 18.36
N SER A 57 -1.69 -26.84 18.19
CA SER A 57 -0.91 -26.81 16.94
C SER A 57 -1.72 -27.22 15.69
N GLU A 58 -2.78 -28.01 15.86
CA GLU A 58 -3.65 -28.45 14.76
C GLU A 58 -4.69 -27.39 14.36
N THR A 59 -5.02 -26.46 15.25
CA THR A 59 -6.07 -25.45 15.06
C THR A 59 -5.54 -24.04 14.91
N GLU A 60 -4.23 -23.82 14.99
CA GLU A 60 -3.61 -22.49 14.81
C GLU A 60 -4.06 -21.81 13.51
N LYS A 61 -4.15 -22.54 12.40
CA LYS A 61 -4.58 -21.98 11.10
C LYS A 61 -6.02 -21.47 11.11
N ASP A 62 -6.90 -22.10 11.87
CA ASP A 62 -8.27 -21.63 12.03
C ASP A 62 -8.31 -20.30 12.76
N TRP A 63 -7.55 -20.19 13.85
CA TRP A 63 -7.43 -18.97 14.65
C TRP A 63 -6.78 -17.83 13.86
N GLU A 64 -5.70 -18.10 13.11
CA GLU A 64 -5.10 -17.11 12.20
C GLU A 64 -6.11 -16.57 11.19
N ALA A 65 -6.95 -17.45 10.61
CA ALA A 65 -8.01 -17.03 9.70
C ALA A 65 -9.06 -16.15 10.40
N ALA A 66 -9.39 -16.42 11.66
CA ALA A 66 -10.28 -15.57 12.45
C ALA A 66 -9.66 -14.21 12.76
N PHE A 67 -8.36 -14.17 13.10
CA PHE A 67 -7.63 -12.93 13.35
C PHE A 67 -7.64 -12.04 12.11
N TRP A 68 -7.26 -12.60 10.96
CA TRP A 68 -7.27 -11.86 9.69
C TRP A 68 -8.68 -11.35 9.32
N ALA A 69 -9.69 -12.20 9.45
CA ALA A 69 -11.08 -11.81 9.17
C ALA A 69 -11.56 -10.69 10.11
N SER A 70 -11.16 -10.73 11.38
CA SER A 70 -11.50 -9.70 12.37
C SER A 70 -10.86 -8.35 12.02
N GLU A 71 -9.62 -8.34 11.55
CA GLU A 71 -8.93 -7.13 11.09
C GLU A 71 -9.65 -6.49 9.89
N VAL A 72 -9.97 -7.28 8.86
CA VAL A 72 -10.66 -6.78 7.65
C VAL A 72 -12.04 -6.21 7.95
N LEU A 73 -12.79 -6.84 8.86
CA LEU A 73 -14.13 -6.37 9.24
C LEU A 73 -14.12 -5.32 10.35
N GLN A 74 -12.95 -4.99 10.90
CA GLN A 74 -12.81 -4.21 12.14
C GLN A 74 -13.67 -4.80 13.29
N TYR A 75 -13.84 -6.12 13.32
CA TYR A 75 -14.67 -6.83 14.29
C TYR A 75 -13.97 -6.88 15.65
N LYS A 76 -14.65 -6.39 16.68
CA LYS A 76 -14.17 -6.38 18.07
C LYS A 76 -15.32 -6.67 19.01
N ASP A 77 -15.15 -7.64 19.88
CA ASP A 77 -16.05 -7.90 21.00
C ASP A 77 -15.28 -8.49 22.19
N GLU A 78 -15.97 -8.65 23.32
CA GLU A 78 -15.37 -9.18 24.54
C GLU A 78 -14.97 -10.65 24.41
N LEU A 79 -15.65 -11.43 23.56
CA LEU A 79 -15.29 -12.82 23.32
C LEU A 79 -13.93 -12.91 22.61
N LEU A 80 -13.75 -12.19 21.51
CA LEU A 80 -12.48 -12.12 20.78
C LEU A 80 -11.36 -11.65 21.72
N LYS A 81 -11.60 -10.60 22.50
CA LYS A 81 -10.62 -10.11 23.49
C LYS A 81 -10.23 -11.19 24.50
N SER A 82 -11.20 -11.88 25.09
CA SER A 82 -10.94 -12.99 26.01
C SER A 82 -10.15 -14.12 25.35
N LYS A 83 -10.44 -14.42 24.08
CA LYS A 83 -9.73 -15.45 23.31
C LYS A 83 -8.30 -15.05 22.97
N LEU A 84 -8.01 -13.77 22.79
CA LEU A 84 -6.64 -13.29 22.63
C LEU A 84 -5.80 -13.49 23.90
N HIS A 85 -6.37 -13.31 25.10
CA HIS A 85 -5.67 -13.68 26.34
C HIS A 85 -5.39 -15.19 26.44
N GLU A 86 -6.34 -16.04 26.02
CA GLU A 86 -6.12 -17.48 25.89
C GLU A 86 -4.96 -17.79 24.93
N ALA A 87 -4.91 -17.10 23.79
CA ALA A 87 -3.84 -17.24 22.80
C ALA A 87 -2.46 -16.81 23.35
N PHE A 88 -2.40 -15.77 24.18
CA PHE A 88 -1.14 -15.38 24.84
C PHE A 88 -0.65 -16.44 25.84
N ASN A 89 -1.55 -17.13 26.53
CA ASN A 89 -1.15 -18.24 27.42
C ASN A 89 -0.54 -19.43 26.63
N TYR A 90 -0.90 -19.58 25.36
CA TYR A 90 -0.36 -20.59 24.45
C TYR A 90 0.90 -20.12 23.68
N TYR A 91 1.26 -18.85 23.78
CA TYR A 91 2.25 -18.19 22.90
C TYR A 91 3.58 -18.92 22.74
N GLU A 92 4.17 -19.40 23.84
CA GLU A 92 5.48 -20.08 23.83
C GLU A 92 5.45 -21.44 23.09
N ASN A 93 4.28 -22.07 23.00
CA ASN A 93 4.08 -23.32 22.25
C ASN A 93 3.63 -23.08 20.80
N ALA A 94 3.29 -21.85 20.46
CA ALA A 94 2.70 -21.51 19.17
C ALA A 94 3.74 -21.49 18.05
N SER A 95 3.30 -21.79 16.82
CA SER A 95 4.17 -21.61 15.66
C SER A 95 4.55 -20.12 15.44
N PRO A 96 5.68 -19.82 14.77
CA PRO A 96 6.06 -18.45 14.45
C PRO A 96 5.00 -17.67 13.65
N SER A 97 4.24 -18.36 12.79
CA SER A 97 3.14 -17.78 12.02
C SER A 97 2.00 -17.32 12.95
N PHE A 98 1.66 -18.16 13.94
CA PHE A 98 0.59 -17.86 14.88
C PHE A 98 1.01 -16.72 15.82
N GLN A 99 2.23 -16.77 16.35
CA GLN A 99 2.80 -15.71 17.18
C GLN A 99 2.70 -14.36 16.46
N ARG A 100 3.17 -14.28 15.20
CA ARG A 100 3.06 -13.06 14.39
C ARG A 100 1.61 -12.60 14.24
N SER A 101 0.70 -13.52 13.91
CA SER A 101 -0.71 -13.21 13.66
C SER A 101 -1.43 -12.70 14.91
N LEU A 102 -1.13 -13.27 16.08
CA LEU A 102 -1.65 -12.81 17.36
C LEU A 102 -1.22 -11.36 17.66
N ILE A 103 0.08 -11.07 17.54
CA ILE A 103 0.61 -9.72 17.79
C ILE A 103 0.03 -8.71 16.79
N GLN A 104 -0.10 -9.08 15.50
CA GLN A 104 -0.73 -8.22 14.48
C GLN A 104 -2.18 -7.91 14.84
N ASN A 105 -2.95 -8.91 15.28
CA ASN A 105 -4.35 -8.73 15.60
C ASN A 105 -4.55 -7.76 16.77
N VAL A 106 -3.78 -7.96 17.84
CA VAL A 106 -3.78 -7.10 19.03
C VAL A 106 -3.33 -5.69 18.68
N PHE A 107 -2.28 -5.55 17.86
CA PHE A 107 -1.82 -4.25 17.36
C PHE A 107 -2.92 -3.49 16.61
N THR A 108 -3.63 -4.20 15.74
CA THR A 108 -4.65 -3.62 14.86
C THR A 108 -5.93 -3.27 15.61
N LEU A 109 -6.41 -4.19 16.46
CA LEU A 109 -7.75 -4.13 17.03
C LEU A 109 -7.78 -3.66 18.48
N PHE A 110 -6.73 -3.91 19.27
CA PHE A 110 -6.74 -3.65 20.70
C PHE A 110 -5.50 -2.86 21.15
N PRO A 111 -5.26 -1.65 20.59
CA PRO A 111 -4.12 -0.82 20.97
C PRO A 111 -4.21 -0.46 22.46
N ASN A 112 -3.08 -0.55 23.17
CA ASN A 112 -2.93 -0.26 24.60
C ASN A 112 -3.75 -1.14 25.58
N GLN A 113 -4.26 -2.30 25.16
CA GLN A 113 -5.07 -3.18 26.00
C GLN A 113 -4.37 -4.48 26.42
N PHE A 114 -3.18 -4.75 25.87
CA PHE A 114 -2.39 -5.97 26.09
C PHE A 114 -0.93 -5.64 26.45
N ASP A 115 -0.68 -4.47 27.07
CA ASP A 115 0.67 -3.97 27.35
C ASP A 115 1.52 -5.01 28.10
N ASN A 116 0.95 -5.73 29.08
CA ASN A 116 1.68 -6.71 29.87
C ASN A 116 2.12 -7.92 29.05
N GLU A 117 1.21 -8.48 28.25
CA GLU A 117 1.47 -9.61 27.37
C GLU A 117 2.53 -9.22 26.32
N ILE A 118 2.38 -8.04 25.71
CA ILE A 118 3.33 -7.55 24.70
C ILE A 118 4.70 -7.25 25.32
N ILE A 119 4.77 -6.70 26.54
CA ILE A 119 6.04 -6.51 27.28
C ILE A 119 6.71 -7.85 27.55
N SER A 120 5.94 -8.88 27.91
CA SER A 120 6.49 -10.24 28.12
C SER A 120 7.12 -10.76 26.84
N VAL A 121 6.41 -10.66 25.71
CA VAL A 121 6.90 -11.09 24.40
C VAL A 121 8.12 -10.29 23.95
N LEU A 122 8.12 -8.96 24.10
CA LEU A 122 9.25 -8.09 23.77
C LEU A 122 10.54 -8.55 24.47
N LYS A 123 10.44 -8.96 25.73
CA LYS A 123 11.59 -9.40 26.53
C LYS A 123 12.09 -10.79 26.15
N SER A 124 11.19 -11.73 25.83
CA SER A 124 11.54 -13.13 25.56
C SER A 124 11.90 -13.40 24.10
N THR A 125 11.30 -12.71 23.13
CA THR A 125 11.48 -13.03 21.70
C THR A 125 12.88 -12.71 21.19
N ASP A 126 13.45 -13.61 20.39
CA ASP A 126 14.68 -13.38 19.62
C ASP A 126 14.39 -13.26 18.11
N ASN A 127 13.11 -13.11 17.74
CA ASN A 127 12.70 -12.84 16.36
C ASN A 127 12.60 -11.33 16.13
N SER A 128 13.41 -10.78 15.23
CA SER A 128 13.47 -9.34 14.95
C SER A 128 12.14 -8.73 14.51
N LYS A 129 11.35 -9.45 13.70
CA LYS A 129 10.03 -8.99 13.24
C LYS A 129 9.02 -8.90 14.38
N ILE A 130 8.93 -9.94 15.21
CA ILE A 130 8.04 -9.95 16.38
C ILE A 130 8.48 -8.88 17.38
N PHE A 131 9.78 -8.76 17.63
CA PHE A 131 10.34 -7.72 18.47
C PHE A 131 9.91 -6.33 17.99
N ALA A 132 10.08 -6.04 16.70
CA ALA A 132 9.73 -4.75 16.13
C ALA A 132 8.23 -4.44 16.18
N MET A 133 7.37 -5.45 16.00
CA MET A 133 5.92 -5.31 16.18
C MET A 133 5.57 -4.95 17.64
N CYS A 134 6.20 -5.62 18.61
CA CYS A 134 6.01 -5.34 20.04
C CYS A 134 6.53 -3.94 20.41
N ALA A 135 7.72 -3.56 19.93
CA ALA A 135 8.31 -2.26 20.17
C ALA A 135 7.41 -1.12 19.66
N ASN A 136 6.85 -1.28 18.45
CA ASN A 136 5.90 -0.32 17.90
C ASN A 136 4.58 -0.26 18.66
N TYR A 137 4.06 -1.40 19.13
CA TYR A 137 2.86 -1.43 19.97
C TYR A 137 3.05 -0.62 21.26
N LEU A 138 4.25 -0.74 21.85
CA LEU A 138 4.62 -0.13 23.13
C LEU A 138 5.23 1.27 23.00
N LYS A 139 5.14 1.91 21.82
CA LYS A 139 5.56 3.30 21.65
C LYS A 139 4.80 4.20 22.63
N GLY A 140 5.54 4.97 23.44
CA GLY A 140 4.98 5.78 24.53
C GLY A 140 4.82 5.05 25.87
N ARG A 141 5.23 3.77 25.97
CA ARG A 141 5.48 3.06 27.24
C ARG A 141 6.97 2.93 27.55
N PHE A 142 7.79 2.94 26.50
CA PHE A 142 9.24 2.99 26.56
C PHE A 142 9.72 4.25 25.85
N SER A 143 10.83 4.80 26.34
CA SER A 143 11.61 5.79 25.59
C SER A 143 12.32 5.14 24.39
N SER A 144 12.66 5.96 23.41
CA SER A 144 13.43 5.51 22.25
C SER A 144 14.79 4.95 22.67
N GLU A 145 15.44 5.57 23.66
CA GLU A 145 16.72 5.12 24.21
C GLU A 145 16.61 3.75 24.86
N GLU A 146 15.57 3.50 25.67
CA GLU A 146 15.35 2.20 26.29
C GLU A 146 15.16 1.08 25.27
N LEU A 147 14.36 1.32 24.23
CA LEU A 147 14.15 0.33 23.17
C LEU A 147 15.43 0.06 22.37
N ASN A 148 16.20 1.09 22.03
CA ASN A 148 17.48 0.94 21.34
C ASN A 148 18.51 0.14 22.17
N GLU A 149 18.57 0.35 23.49
CA GLU A 149 19.46 -0.45 24.35
C GLU A 149 19.01 -1.91 24.43
N ILE A 150 17.70 -2.19 24.41
CA ILE A 150 17.19 -3.56 24.32
C ILE A 150 17.58 -4.19 22.98
N ILE A 151 17.48 -3.45 21.87
CA ILE A 151 17.89 -3.93 20.53
C ILE A 151 19.37 -4.34 20.56
N LYS A 152 20.26 -3.44 20.98
CA LYS A 152 21.72 -3.71 21.03
C LYS A 152 22.06 -4.90 21.91
N LYS A 153 21.35 -5.06 23.03
CA LYS A 153 21.59 -6.16 23.98
C LYS A 153 21.12 -7.52 23.45
N LYS A 154 19.96 -7.58 22.78
CA LYS A 154 19.37 -8.84 22.30
C LYS A 154 19.88 -9.25 20.92
N PHE A 155 20.24 -8.29 20.07
CA PHE A 155 20.55 -8.53 18.67
C PHE A 155 21.95 -7.98 18.31
N ALA A 156 22.95 -8.86 18.34
CA ALA A 156 24.35 -8.48 18.07
C ALA A 156 24.55 -7.88 16.66
N ASP A 157 23.78 -8.33 15.66
CA ASP A 157 23.88 -7.90 14.26
C ASP A 157 22.70 -7.00 13.82
N HIS A 158 22.14 -6.23 14.76
CA HIS A 158 20.95 -5.40 14.50
C HIS A 158 21.11 -4.38 13.38
N GLU A 159 22.33 -3.89 13.11
CA GLU A 159 22.61 -2.93 12.04
C GLU A 159 22.44 -3.55 10.64
N ASN A 160 22.63 -4.87 10.50
CA ASN A 160 22.48 -5.59 9.24
C ASN A 160 21.08 -6.21 9.04
N ASP A 161 20.33 -6.42 10.14
CA ASP A 161 18.92 -6.82 10.08
C ASP A 161 18.07 -5.63 9.58
N PRO A 162 17.43 -5.73 8.39
CA PRO A 162 16.72 -4.59 7.79
C PRO A 162 15.52 -4.12 8.63
N ILE A 163 14.92 -5.00 9.45
CA ILE A 163 13.78 -4.66 10.30
C ILE A 163 14.26 -3.91 11.54
N LEU A 164 15.32 -4.38 12.19
CA LEU A 164 15.86 -3.72 13.39
C LEU A 164 16.56 -2.40 13.05
N PHE A 165 17.23 -2.33 11.91
CA PHE A 165 17.78 -1.08 11.39
C PHE A 165 16.68 -0.02 11.24
N MET A 166 15.61 -0.32 10.50
CA MET A 166 14.52 0.64 10.28
C MET A 166 13.74 0.97 11.55
N LEU A 167 13.58 0.01 12.47
CA LEU A 167 13.03 0.30 13.80
C LEU A 167 13.89 1.30 14.56
N SER A 168 15.21 1.12 14.55
CA SER A 168 16.13 2.03 15.25
C SER A 168 16.09 3.43 14.65
N GLU A 169 16.07 3.53 13.31
CA GLU A 169 15.92 4.81 12.60
C GLU A 169 14.61 5.52 12.95
N ASP A 170 13.50 4.78 12.99
CA ASP A 170 12.18 5.31 13.35
C ASP A 170 12.14 5.79 14.82
N LEU A 171 12.72 5.03 15.75
CA LEU A 171 12.86 5.42 17.16
C LEU A 171 13.75 6.66 17.35
N ASN A 172 14.81 6.79 16.56
CA ASN A 172 15.75 7.91 16.61
C ASN A 172 15.31 9.12 15.79
N SER A 173 14.26 8.98 14.97
CA SER A 173 13.79 10.05 14.12
C SER A 173 13.23 11.20 14.98
N SER A 174 14.07 12.19 15.23
CA SER A 174 13.61 13.53 15.59
C SER A 174 12.88 14.14 14.38
N MET A 175 12.30 15.33 14.51
CA MET A 175 11.72 16.06 13.37
C MET A 175 12.80 16.43 12.34
N VAL A 176 13.27 15.45 11.57
CA VAL A 176 14.13 15.67 10.40
C VAL A 176 13.24 16.31 9.36
N ASN A 177 13.58 17.55 8.99
CA ASN A 177 12.92 18.23 7.90
C ASN A 177 13.17 17.44 6.62
N ASN A 178 12.12 17.20 5.85
CA ASN A 178 12.26 16.62 4.53
C ASN A 178 13.24 17.43 3.69
N PRO A 179 14.10 16.78 2.89
CA PRO A 179 14.87 17.48 1.87
C PRO A 179 13.94 18.22 0.90
N PRO A 180 14.43 19.21 0.15
CA PRO A 180 13.58 20.00 -0.75
C PRO A 180 12.86 19.10 -1.77
N ILE A 181 11.52 19.11 -1.73
CA ILE A 181 10.68 18.33 -2.66
C ILE A 181 10.96 18.70 -4.11
N VAL A 182 11.23 19.99 -4.38
CA VAL A 182 11.60 20.48 -5.72
C VAL A 182 12.82 19.74 -6.30
N ASP A 183 13.80 19.34 -5.49
CA ASP A 183 14.99 18.62 -5.97
C ASP A 183 14.59 17.23 -6.48
N LEU A 184 13.68 16.55 -5.77
CA LEU A 184 13.11 15.28 -6.20
C LEU A 184 12.30 15.45 -7.49
N LEU A 185 11.48 16.51 -7.58
CA LEU A 185 10.64 16.76 -8.75
C LEU A 185 11.43 17.18 -9.99
N THR A 186 12.57 17.86 -9.82
CA THR A 186 13.47 18.25 -10.93
C THR A 186 14.37 17.11 -11.37
N HIS A 187 14.66 16.15 -10.49
CA HIS A 187 15.55 15.04 -10.75
C HIS A 187 15.13 14.22 -11.98
N ASN A 188 16.15 13.77 -12.74
CA ASN A 188 15.97 12.94 -13.91
C ASN A 188 16.19 11.47 -13.53
N PHE A 189 15.10 10.71 -13.44
CA PHE A 189 15.13 9.28 -13.13
C PHE A 189 15.44 8.39 -14.34
N GLY A 190 16.17 8.90 -15.32
CA GLY A 190 16.58 8.19 -16.53
C GLY A 190 15.88 8.68 -17.78
N GLU A 191 16.59 8.58 -18.90
CA GLU A 191 16.11 9.04 -20.21
C GLU A 191 14.79 8.38 -20.59
N ASN A 192 13.82 9.21 -20.99
CA ASN A 192 12.50 8.76 -21.44
C ASN A 192 11.73 7.94 -20.40
N ASN A 193 12.02 8.09 -19.10
CA ASN A 193 11.22 7.51 -18.03
C ASN A 193 10.11 8.47 -17.60
N PHE A 194 8.91 7.94 -17.40
CA PHE A 194 7.87 8.67 -16.65
C PHE A 194 8.07 8.44 -15.15
N VAL A 195 7.47 9.30 -14.33
CA VAL A 195 7.46 9.14 -12.88
C VAL A 195 6.06 9.37 -12.33
N ILE A 196 5.57 8.45 -11.52
CA ILE A 196 4.38 8.66 -10.69
C ILE A 196 4.87 9.09 -9.31
N TYR A 197 4.45 10.24 -8.83
CA TYR A 197 4.69 10.67 -7.46
C TYR A 197 3.45 10.46 -6.62
N SER A 198 3.56 9.71 -5.53
CA SER A 198 2.52 9.55 -4.51
C SER A 198 2.93 10.32 -3.26
N PHE A 199 2.33 11.49 -3.09
CA PHE A 199 2.57 12.35 -1.93
C PHE A 199 1.65 11.94 -0.79
N GLN A 200 2.22 11.58 0.35
CA GLN A 200 1.52 11.06 1.52
C GLN A 200 1.86 11.89 2.77
N ARG A 201 1.02 11.82 3.81
CA ARG A 201 1.36 12.30 5.16
C ARG A 201 1.95 11.16 5.97
N LYS A 202 2.83 11.45 6.93
CA LYS A 202 3.33 10.46 7.91
C LYS A 202 2.18 9.69 8.55
N ASN A 203 1.17 10.39 9.04
CA ASN A 203 -0.07 9.74 9.45
C ASN A 203 -0.87 9.22 8.24
N ARG A 204 -0.80 7.91 8.01
CA ARG A 204 -1.48 7.18 6.94
C ARG A 204 -3.00 7.05 7.12
N ASP A 205 -3.57 7.58 8.20
CA ASP A 205 -5.03 7.76 8.27
C ASP A 205 -5.53 8.89 7.36
N TYR A 206 -4.64 9.71 6.79
CA TYR A 206 -5.00 10.73 5.80
C TYR A 206 -4.59 10.28 4.41
N LYS A 207 -5.43 10.56 3.41
CA LYS A 207 -5.12 10.17 2.04
C LYS A 207 -4.09 11.10 1.43
N GLY A 208 -3.28 10.54 0.53
CA GLY A 208 -2.37 11.27 -0.32
C GLY A 208 -2.95 11.55 -1.70
N ILE A 209 -2.08 12.02 -2.59
CA ILE A 209 -2.37 12.21 -4.02
C ILE A 209 -1.27 11.60 -4.89
N ALA A 210 -1.69 11.01 -6.00
CA ALA A 210 -0.82 10.55 -7.08
C ALA A 210 -0.82 11.56 -8.22
N LEU A 211 0.37 11.90 -8.71
CA LEU A 211 0.64 12.81 -9.83
C LEU A 211 1.52 12.09 -10.86
N ILE A 212 1.42 12.47 -12.12
CA ILE A 212 2.23 11.86 -13.19
C ILE A 212 3.10 12.95 -13.82
N LYS A 213 4.41 12.72 -13.83
CA LYS A 213 5.40 13.45 -14.65
C LYS A 213 5.69 12.59 -15.88
N ASN A 214 5.39 13.11 -17.07
CA ASN A 214 5.56 12.39 -18.32
C ASN A 214 7.04 12.26 -18.72
N HIS A 215 7.29 11.59 -19.84
CA HIS A 215 8.63 11.35 -20.39
C HIS A 215 9.38 12.63 -20.81
N GLU A 216 8.66 13.73 -21.05
CA GLU A 216 9.21 15.05 -21.39
C GLU A 216 9.51 15.89 -20.14
N GLY A 217 9.27 15.33 -18.96
CA GLY A 217 9.48 15.97 -17.68
C GLY A 217 8.38 16.96 -17.26
N LYS A 218 7.20 16.92 -17.89
CA LYS A 218 6.06 17.79 -17.55
C LYS A 218 5.02 17.05 -16.73
N PHE A 219 4.38 17.75 -15.79
CA PHE A 219 3.27 17.16 -15.04
C PHE A 219 2.00 17.16 -15.87
N LEU A 220 1.26 16.06 -15.82
CA LEU A 220 -0.01 15.96 -16.54
C LEU A 220 -1.03 16.95 -15.98
N ARG A 221 -1.82 17.49 -16.90
CA ARG A 221 -2.89 18.46 -16.61
C ARG A 221 -4.22 17.91 -17.10
N THR A 222 -5.30 18.30 -16.44
CA THR A 222 -6.66 18.08 -16.91
C THR A 222 -7.01 19.05 -18.04
N ASN A 223 -8.15 18.83 -18.70
CA ASN A 223 -8.57 19.65 -19.84
C ASN A 223 -8.78 21.14 -19.51
N ASP A 224 -9.04 21.47 -18.24
CA ASP A 224 -9.15 22.86 -17.75
C ASP A 224 -7.80 23.48 -17.37
N GLY A 225 -6.69 22.77 -17.59
CA GLY A 225 -5.32 23.19 -17.28
C GLY A 225 -4.92 23.00 -15.82
N SER A 226 -5.80 22.52 -14.95
CA SER A 226 -5.43 22.20 -13.57
C SER A 226 -4.57 20.93 -13.50
N LEU A 227 -3.90 20.72 -12.36
CA LEU A 227 -3.00 19.57 -12.19
C LEU A 227 -3.81 18.26 -12.16
N PHE A 228 -3.42 17.27 -12.96
CA PHE A 228 -3.99 15.94 -12.84
C PHE A 228 -3.52 15.31 -11.52
N ALA A 229 -4.47 15.08 -10.61
CA ALA A 229 -4.21 14.49 -9.31
C ALA A 229 -5.28 13.46 -8.95
N ILE A 230 -4.83 12.29 -8.47
CA ILE A 230 -5.70 11.20 -8.05
C ILE A 230 -5.53 10.95 -6.56
N PRO A 231 -6.59 11.04 -5.73
CA PRO A 231 -6.51 10.63 -4.34
C PRO A 231 -6.07 9.18 -4.21
N GLN A 232 -5.08 8.91 -3.36
CA GLN A 232 -4.49 7.60 -3.20
C GLN A 232 -4.15 7.32 -1.74
N PHE A 233 -4.56 6.15 -1.28
CA PHE A 233 -4.47 5.75 0.12
C PHE A 233 -3.36 4.70 0.31
N ALA A 234 -2.38 5.00 1.15
CA ALA A 234 -1.19 4.19 1.39
C ALA A 234 -1.23 3.42 2.72
N ARG A 235 -2.44 3.22 3.25
CA ARG A 235 -2.69 2.64 4.56
C ARG A 235 -2.95 1.14 4.47
N ALA A 236 -2.28 0.38 5.32
CA ALA A 236 -2.64 -1.02 5.55
C ALA A 236 -3.70 -1.15 6.64
N VAL A 237 -4.50 -2.23 6.60
CA VAL A 237 -5.56 -2.52 7.57
C VAL A 237 -5.00 -2.64 8.99
N THR A 238 -3.76 -3.10 9.11
CA THR A 238 -3.08 -3.33 10.39
C THR A 238 -2.45 -2.08 10.98
N ASN A 239 -2.23 -1.05 10.17
CA ASN A 239 -1.37 0.10 10.48
C ASN A 239 0.07 -0.23 10.93
N LEU A 240 0.56 -1.44 10.67
CA LEU A 240 1.94 -1.77 11.03
C LEU A 240 2.93 -0.85 10.27
N PRO A 241 4.13 -0.63 10.83
CA PRO A 241 5.15 0.18 10.16
C PRO A 241 5.53 -0.35 8.78
N PRO A 242 6.04 0.51 7.89
CA PRO A 242 6.27 0.14 6.50
C PRO A 242 7.39 -0.88 6.25
N TYR A 243 8.24 -1.15 7.22
CA TYR A 243 9.26 -2.21 7.11
C TYR A 243 8.74 -3.58 7.60
N ILE A 244 7.46 -3.68 8.03
CA ILE A 244 6.82 -4.92 8.46
C ILE A 244 5.81 -5.39 7.39
N THR A 245 5.84 -6.69 7.05
CA THR A 245 4.84 -7.31 6.16
C THR A 245 3.42 -7.02 6.65
N ASN A 246 2.50 -6.70 5.75
CA ASN A 246 1.13 -6.20 6.02
C ASN A 246 1.07 -4.81 6.68
N GLY A 247 2.17 -4.08 6.79
CA GLY A 247 2.21 -2.69 7.21
C GLY A 247 1.95 -1.71 6.07
N ASN A 248 1.89 -0.42 6.41
CA ASN A 248 1.65 0.67 5.48
C ASN A 248 2.62 0.64 4.29
N THR A 249 2.24 1.27 3.17
CA THR A 249 3.13 1.33 2.01
C THR A 249 4.39 2.14 2.36
N PRO A 250 5.59 1.58 2.12
CA PRO A 250 6.84 2.26 2.45
C PRO A 250 7.10 3.45 1.53
N GLN A 251 7.69 4.48 2.11
CA GLN A 251 8.29 5.57 1.36
C GLN A 251 9.44 5.05 0.50
N GLY A 252 9.60 5.61 -0.70
CA GLY A 252 10.70 5.27 -1.57
C GLY A 252 10.29 5.06 -3.02
N ILE A 253 11.24 4.52 -3.78
CA ILE A 253 11.16 4.32 -5.21
C ILE A 253 10.81 2.85 -5.46
N PHE A 254 9.80 2.65 -6.30
CA PHE A 254 9.37 1.37 -6.82
C PHE A 254 9.54 1.40 -8.33
N SER A 255 9.84 0.24 -8.93
CA SER A 255 9.88 0.11 -10.37
C SER A 255 8.50 -0.24 -10.93
N PHE A 256 8.05 0.50 -11.94
CA PHE A 256 6.82 0.17 -12.67
C PHE A 256 7.02 -1.04 -13.57
N GLN A 257 6.18 -2.07 -13.43
CA GLN A 257 6.28 -3.33 -14.16
C GLN A 257 5.16 -3.57 -15.18
N GLY A 258 4.21 -2.64 -15.30
CA GLY A 258 3.12 -2.74 -16.27
C GLY A 258 1.75 -2.74 -15.60
N TYR A 259 0.80 -3.41 -16.26
CA TYR A 259 -0.59 -3.48 -15.84
C TYR A 259 -1.04 -4.92 -15.68
N ALA A 260 -1.96 -5.17 -14.76
CA ALA A 260 -2.62 -6.46 -14.64
C ALA A 260 -4.08 -6.30 -14.18
N VAL A 261 -4.86 -7.38 -14.28
CA VAL A 261 -6.16 -7.50 -13.62
C VAL A 261 -6.02 -8.58 -12.55
N SER A 262 -6.41 -8.27 -11.32
CA SER A 262 -6.24 -9.20 -10.20
C SER A 262 -7.32 -10.28 -10.20
N SER A 263 -6.94 -11.51 -9.85
CA SER A 263 -7.89 -12.55 -9.46
C SER A 263 -8.36 -12.41 -8.01
N ASN A 264 -7.74 -11.54 -7.22
CA ASN A 264 -8.14 -11.27 -5.84
C ASN A 264 -9.44 -10.48 -5.80
N ALA A 265 -10.49 -11.12 -5.28
CA ALA A 265 -11.83 -10.56 -5.23
C ALA A 265 -11.95 -9.27 -4.40
N PHE A 266 -11.01 -8.94 -3.51
CA PHE A 266 -10.97 -7.69 -2.73
C PHE A 266 -10.29 -6.52 -3.47
N ILE A 267 -9.42 -6.83 -4.42
CA ILE A 267 -8.82 -5.85 -5.34
C ILE A 267 -9.82 -5.53 -6.46
N GLY A 268 -10.46 -6.57 -6.98
CA GLY A 268 -11.48 -6.45 -8.00
C GLY A 268 -10.93 -6.43 -9.43
N PRO A 269 -11.84 -6.32 -10.42
CA PRO A 269 -11.52 -6.47 -11.84
C PRO A 269 -10.95 -5.21 -12.50
N THR A 270 -10.83 -4.10 -11.77
CA THR A 270 -10.19 -2.89 -12.30
C THR A 270 -8.72 -3.15 -12.58
N THR A 271 -8.23 -2.68 -13.73
CA THR A 271 -6.81 -2.76 -14.08
C THR A 271 -5.98 -2.08 -12.99
N ASN A 272 -4.96 -2.77 -12.50
CA ASN A 272 -4.02 -2.28 -11.50
C ASN A 272 -2.66 -1.98 -12.14
N ILE A 273 -1.84 -1.23 -11.41
CA ILE A 273 -0.47 -0.89 -11.76
C ILE A 273 0.45 -1.82 -10.98
N GLN A 274 1.24 -2.61 -11.70
CA GLN A 274 2.20 -3.54 -11.13
C GLN A 274 3.48 -2.78 -10.77
N LEU A 275 3.92 -2.92 -9.51
CA LEU A 275 5.15 -2.32 -9.02
C LEU A 275 6.02 -3.41 -8.38
N VAL A 276 7.32 -3.17 -8.28
CA VAL A 276 8.25 -4.01 -7.51
C VAL A 276 9.19 -3.13 -6.69
N MET A 277 9.53 -3.61 -5.48
CA MET A 277 10.53 -2.99 -4.61
C MET A 277 11.95 -3.50 -4.93
N PRO A 278 13.00 -2.84 -4.40
CA PRO A 278 14.32 -3.45 -4.32
C PRO A 278 14.28 -4.83 -3.65
N TYR A 279 15.18 -5.73 -4.02
CA TYR A 279 15.25 -7.13 -3.55
C TYR A 279 14.06 -8.05 -3.87
N GLU A 280 12.89 -7.54 -4.27
CA GLU A 280 11.79 -8.38 -4.78
C GLU A 280 12.11 -9.00 -6.14
N THR A 281 12.96 -8.32 -6.91
CA THR A 281 13.52 -8.82 -8.16
C THR A 281 14.98 -8.37 -8.31
N ASP A 282 15.70 -8.93 -9.28
CA ASP A 282 17.08 -8.52 -9.55
C ASP A 282 17.17 -7.07 -10.11
N PRO A 283 18.32 -6.39 -9.98
CA PRO A 283 18.48 -5.04 -10.52
C PRO A 283 18.17 -4.94 -12.01
N LYS A 284 18.52 -5.95 -12.82
CA LYS A 284 18.25 -5.96 -14.26
C LYS A 284 16.76 -5.72 -14.56
N LYS A 285 15.86 -6.46 -13.90
CA LYS A 285 14.41 -6.31 -14.04
C LYS A 285 13.88 -5.04 -13.36
N TYR A 286 14.43 -4.66 -12.21
CA TYR A 286 14.01 -3.44 -11.52
C TYR A 286 14.30 -2.18 -12.35
N PHE A 287 15.51 -2.04 -12.90
CA PHE A 287 15.89 -0.87 -13.70
C PHE A 287 15.47 -0.99 -15.18
N LYS A 288 14.92 -2.14 -15.59
CA LYS A 288 14.66 -2.51 -16.99
C LYS A 288 15.88 -2.19 -17.87
N ASP A 289 17.03 -2.66 -17.44
CA ASP A 289 18.31 -2.50 -18.13
C ASP A 289 18.98 -3.86 -18.26
N ASP A 290 18.92 -4.44 -19.45
CA ASP A 290 19.44 -5.77 -19.72
C ASP A 290 20.97 -5.89 -19.53
N LYS A 291 21.68 -4.76 -19.51
CA LYS A 291 23.14 -4.70 -19.33
C LYS A 291 23.55 -4.69 -17.86
N LEU A 292 22.62 -4.42 -16.95
CA LEU A 292 22.90 -4.35 -15.52
C LEU A 292 23.02 -5.76 -14.93
N ASN A 293 24.26 -6.23 -14.74
CA ASN A 293 24.54 -7.55 -14.16
C ASN A 293 25.27 -7.43 -12.82
N VAL A 294 24.56 -6.88 -11.83
CA VAL A 294 25.05 -6.69 -10.46
C VAL A 294 24.00 -7.17 -9.46
N SER A 295 24.45 -7.51 -8.25
CA SER A 295 23.55 -7.75 -7.12
C SER A 295 23.14 -6.44 -6.46
N TRP A 296 22.00 -6.45 -5.76
CA TRP A 296 21.56 -5.29 -4.98
C TRP A 296 22.58 -4.88 -3.93
N ASN A 297 22.84 -3.57 -3.87
CA ASN A 297 23.53 -2.88 -2.80
C ASN A 297 22.86 -1.51 -2.60
N ILE A 298 23.20 -0.81 -1.52
CA ILE A 298 22.57 0.47 -1.16
C ILE A 298 22.90 1.56 -2.18
N ASP A 299 24.10 1.53 -2.77
CA ASP A 299 24.57 2.55 -3.72
C ASP A 299 23.73 2.56 -5.01
N LEU A 300 23.27 1.40 -5.49
CA LEU A 300 22.36 1.31 -6.65
C LEU A 300 21.06 2.08 -6.41
N TYR A 301 20.52 2.01 -5.20
CA TYR A 301 19.29 2.72 -4.84
C TYR A 301 19.59 4.20 -4.55
N LYS A 302 20.71 4.49 -3.88
CA LYS A 302 21.17 5.86 -3.61
C LYS A 302 21.35 6.66 -4.90
N ASN A 303 21.91 6.06 -5.94
CA ASN A 303 22.12 6.69 -7.25
C ASN A 303 20.82 7.00 -8.02
N LEU A 304 19.65 6.57 -7.55
CA LEU A 304 18.36 7.01 -8.09
C LEU A 304 17.91 8.36 -7.53
N LEU A 305 18.53 8.84 -6.46
CA LEU A 305 18.08 10.02 -5.73
C LEU A 305 18.90 11.25 -6.14
N PRO A 306 18.31 12.45 -6.07
CA PRO A 306 19.10 13.68 -6.09
C PRO A 306 20.00 13.77 -4.84
N GLU A 307 21.12 14.48 -4.95
CA GLU A 307 22.14 14.62 -3.89
C GLU A 307 21.55 15.04 -2.54
N SER A 308 20.54 15.92 -2.53
CA SER A 308 19.90 16.38 -1.30
C SER A 308 19.09 15.31 -0.57
N TRP A 309 18.72 14.22 -1.25
CA TRP A 309 17.94 13.10 -0.70
C TRP A 309 18.77 11.87 -0.37
N GLU A 310 20.02 11.81 -0.83
CA GLU A 310 20.93 10.67 -0.67
C GLU A 310 21.21 10.25 0.78
N ASN A 311 21.10 11.19 1.73
CA ASN A 311 21.35 10.93 3.16
C ASN A 311 20.06 10.98 3.99
N TYR A 312 18.88 11.04 3.36
CA TYR A 312 17.59 11.04 4.04
C TYR A 312 17.09 9.61 4.22
N THR A 313 17.43 8.95 5.32
CA THR A 313 17.20 7.50 5.51
C THR A 313 15.75 7.07 5.27
N GLN A 314 14.76 7.92 5.58
CA GLN A 314 13.35 7.56 5.43
C GLN A 314 12.97 7.28 3.95
N ILE A 315 13.64 7.85 2.94
CA ILE A 315 13.34 7.53 1.52
C ILE A 315 13.78 6.10 1.13
N TYR A 316 14.52 5.42 2.02
CA TYR A 316 14.98 4.04 1.84
C TYR A 316 14.03 3.00 2.46
N GLU A 317 12.87 3.40 3.00
CA GLU A 317 11.91 2.43 3.56
C GLU A 317 11.56 1.32 2.56
N ALA A 318 11.33 1.63 1.28
CA ALA A 318 11.03 0.63 0.25
C ALA A 318 12.21 -0.32 0.01
N TYR A 319 13.45 0.19 0.08
CA TYR A 319 14.66 -0.61 -0.05
C TYR A 319 14.78 -1.62 1.11
N TYR A 320 14.66 -1.15 2.34
CA TYR A 320 14.77 -2.02 3.53
C TYR A 320 13.56 -2.94 3.69
N ALA A 321 12.36 -2.49 3.34
CA ALA A 321 11.16 -3.32 3.28
C ALA A 321 11.34 -4.50 2.33
N GLY A 322 11.83 -4.25 1.12
CA GLY A 322 12.15 -5.28 0.14
C GLY A 322 13.27 -6.21 0.63
N LYS A 323 14.35 -5.66 1.21
CA LYS A 323 15.43 -6.44 1.84
C LYS A 323 14.93 -7.32 2.99
N ALA A 324 13.91 -6.87 3.72
CA ALA A 324 13.20 -7.61 4.77
C ALA A 324 12.20 -8.66 4.23
N GLY A 325 12.10 -8.81 2.91
CA GLY A 325 11.24 -9.77 2.23
C GLY A 325 9.79 -9.33 2.07
N ARG A 326 9.49 -8.03 2.13
CA ARG A 326 8.19 -7.53 1.65
C ARG A 326 8.16 -7.55 0.13
N THR A 327 7.00 -7.88 -0.43
CA THR A 327 6.76 -8.01 -1.88
C THR A 327 5.33 -7.59 -2.23
N GLU A 328 4.99 -7.61 -3.52
CA GLU A 328 3.62 -7.52 -4.06
C GLU A 328 2.87 -6.23 -3.72
N ILE A 329 3.60 -5.13 -3.52
CA ILE A 329 3.00 -3.81 -3.39
C ILE A 329 2.62 -3.32 -4.77
N ILE A 330 1.32 -3.13 -5.01
CA ILE A 330 0.78 -2.63 -6.29
C ILE A 330 -0.14 -1.44 -6.03
N ALA A 331 -0.47 -0.66 -7.08
CA ALA A 331 -1.50 0.37 -6.98
C ALA A 331 -2.79 -0.12 -7.65
N HIS A 332 -3.89 -0.16 -6.90
CA HIS A 332 -5.11 -0.83 -7.33
C HIS A 332 -6.41 -0.20 -6.80
N GLY A 333 -7.54 -0.57 -7.40
CA GLY A 333 -8.88 -0.24 -6.94
C GLY A 333 -9.32 -1.09 -5.75
N THR A 334 -10.59 -1.12 -5.42
CA THR A 334 -11.08 -1.93 -4.30
C THR A 334 -12.54 -2.28 -4.46
N THR A 335 -12.87 -3.49 -4.06
CA THR A 335 -14.25 -3.99 -3.93
C THR A 335 -14.61 -4.26 -2.46
N ILE A 336 -13.68 -3.98 -1.52
CA ILE A 336 -13.94 -4.05 -0.09
C ILE A 336 -15.12 -3.12 0.23
N ASN A 337 -16.01 -3.56 1.12
CA ASN A 337 -17.12 -2.72 1.56
C ASN A 337 -16.59 -1.60 2.48
N PRO A 338 -16.69 -0.31 2.08
CA PRO A 338 -16.20 0.80 2.90
C PRO A 338 -16.95 0.94 4.23
N GLU A 339 -18.17 0.38 4.35
CA GLU A 339 -18.96 0.41 5.59
C GLU A 339 -18.30 -0.31 6.77
N PHE A 340 -17.28 -1.15 6.54
CA PHE A 340 -16.48 -1.72 7.64
C PHE A 340 -15.65 -0.66 8.38
N TYR A 341 -15.45 0.50 7.76
CA TYR A 341 -14.61 1.58 8.24
C TYR A 341 -15.37 2.90 8.44
N LYS A 342 -16.71 2.88 8.46
CA LYS A 342 -17.56 4.09 8.54
C LYS A 342 -17.26 5.01 9.73
N ASP A 343 -16.73 4.46 10.81
CA ASP A 343 -16.39 5.21 12.04
C ASP A 343 -14.90 5.65 12.06
N LYS A 344 -14.21 5.53 10.92
CA LYS A 344 -12.80 5.91 10.76
C LYS A 344 -12.68 7.23 10.00
N ILE A 345 -11.64 8.00 10.33
CA ILE A 345 -11.41 9.31 9.70
C ILE A 345 -11.12 9.23 8.19
N TYR A 346 -10.62 8.09 7.72
CA TYR A 346 -10.34 7.83 6.32
C TYR A 346 -11.54 7.29 5.52
N TYR A 347 -12.73 7.13 6.11
CA TYR A 347 -13.91 6.77 5.33
C TYR A 347 -14.16 7.84 4.23
N PRO A 348 -14.46 7.45 2.97
CA PRO A 348 -14.85 6.12 2.50
C PRO A 348 -13.72 5.24 1.95
N TYR A 349 -12.45 5.58 2.16
CA TYR A 349 -11.32 4.79 1.66
C TYR A 349 -11.19 3.46 2.42
N THR A 350 -10.80 2.41 1.70
CA THR A 350 -10.54 1.09 2.28
C THR A 350 -9.04 0.79 2.27
N PRO A 351 -8.46 0.42 3.42
CA PRO A 351 -7.08 0.00 3.47
C PRO A 351 -6.89 -1.38 2.83
N SER A 352 -5.65 -1.67 2.42
CA SER A 352 -5.23 -2.97 1.88
C SER A 352 -4.30 -3.70 2.87
N LEU A 353 -3.52 -4.68 2.41
CA LEU A 353 -2.43 -5.29 3.17
C LEU A 353 -1.07 -4.60 2.90
N GLY A 354 -1.08 -3.31 2.57
CA GLY A 354 0.14 -2.51 2.35
C GLY A 354 0.40 -2.09 0.90
N CYS A 355 -0.59 -2.25 0.04
CA CYS A 355 -0.68 -1.71 -1.31
C CYS A 355 -1.25 -0.28 -1.31
N LEU A 356 -1.13 0.41 -2.44
CA LEU A 356 -1.78 1.70 -2.65
C LEU A 356 -3.19 1.49 -3.19
N THR A 357 -4.21 2.03 -2.51
CA THR A 357 -5.61 1.91 -2.94
C THR A 357 -6.15 3.24 -3.46
N ALA A 358 -6.88 3.19 -4.57
CA ALA A 358 -7.67 4.32 -5.05
C ALA A 358 -9.15 4.04 -4.85
N ASN A 359 -9.94 5.10 -4.67
CA ASN A 359 -11.36 4.96 -4.36
C ASN A 359 -12.15 4.44 -5.58
N GLU A 360 -13.09 3.54 -5.31
CA GLU A 360 -14.02 3.03 -6.31
C GLU A 360 -15.45 2.98 -5.75
N ILE A 361 -16.39 3.45 -6.56
CA ILE A 361 -17.81 3.42 -6.25
C ILE A 361 -18.44 2.36 -7.15
N TRP A 362 -19.16 1.45 -6.53
CA TRP A 362 -19.82 0.32 -7.18
C TRP A 362 -21.33 0.38 -6.94
N SER A 363 -22.10 -0.03 -7.93
CA SER A 363 -23.55 -0.11 -7.84
C SER A 363 -23.96 -1.24 -6.89
N ASP A 364 -24.60 -0.89 -5.78
CA ASP A 364 -25.13 -1.86 -4.82
C ASP A 364 -26.21 -2.77 -5.41
N LYS A 365 -26.78 -2.44 -6.58
CA LYS A 365 -27.80 -3.23 -7.26
C LYS A 365 -27.24 -4.14 -8.36
N SER A 366 -26.44 -3.59 -9.26
CA SER A 366 -25.92 -4.32 -10.44
C SER A 366 -24.50 -4.85 -10.26
N GLY A 367 -23.77 -4.37 -9.26
CA GLY A 367 -22.33 -4.64 -9.10
C GLY A 367 -21.47 -3.95 -10.16
N GLU A 368 -22.04 -3.10 -11.02
CA GLU A 368 -21.31 -2.32 -12.02
C GLU A 368 -20.46 -1.23 -11.34
N ARG A 369 -19.26 -1.00 -11.86
CA ARG A 369 -18.38 0.10 -11.44
C ARG A 369 -18.98 1.43 -11.90
N VAL A 370 -19.26 2.32 -10.96
CA VAL A 370 -19.84 3.66 -11.22
C VAL A 370 -18.74 4.71 -11.35
N GLN A 371 -17.73 4.65 -10.48
CA GLN A 371 -16.56 5.53 -10.52
C GLN A 371 -15.31 4.73 -10.13
N SER A 372 -14.19 5.04 -10.77
CA SER A 372 -12.89 4.47 -10.39
C SER A 372 -11.79 5.49 -10.56
N ASP A 373 -11.22 5.92 -9.45
CA ASP A 373 -10.03 6.77 -9.47
C ASP A 373 -8.79 5.97 -9.90
N GLN A 374 -8.78 4.65 -9.65
CA GLN A 374 -7.76 3.75 -10.19
C GLN A 374 -7.79 3.71 -11.72
N GLN A 375 -8.98 3.59 -12.33
CA GLN A 375 -9.10 3.56 -13.78
C GLN A 375 -8.60 4.87 -14.39
N LYS A 376 -8.97 6.02 -13.82
CA LYS A 376 -8.46 7.33 -14.27
C LYS A 376 -6.94 7.40 -14.24
N LEU A 377 -6.30 6.87 -13.18
CA LEU A 377 -4.85 6.81 -13.09
C LEU A 377 -4.23 5.92 -14.18
N VAL A 378 -4.81 4.73 -14.42
CA VAL A 378 -4.37 3.82 -15.49
C VAL A 378 -4.52 4.44 -16.87
N ASP A 379 -5.65 5.09 -17.14
CA ASP A 379 -5.92 5.71 -18.44
C ASP A 379 -4.97 6.88 -18.70
N ALA A 380 -4.67 7.68 -17.67
CA ALA A 380 -3.68 8.75 -17.76
C ALA A 380 -2.27 8.20 -18.10
N LEU A 381 -1.86 7.08 -17.50
CA LEU A 381 -0.60 6.43 -17.84
C LEU A 381 -0.59 5.83 -19.25
N LYS A 382 -1.69 5.21 -19.68
CA LYS A 382 -1.83 4.72 -21.05
C LYS A 382 -1.77 5.85 -22.07
N SER A 383 -2.32 7.03 -21.75
CA SER A 383 -2.31 8.19 -22.65
C SER A 383 -0.91 8.72 -22.97
N ILE A 384 0.07 8.46 -22.10
CA ILE A 384 1.47 8.84 -22.31
C ILE A 384 2.33 7.69 -22.86
N ASN A 385 1.73 6.54 -23.22
CA ASN A 385 2.45 5.32 -23.61
C ASN A 385 3.50 4.87 -22.56
N ALA A 386 3.09 4.86 -21.29
CA ALA A 386 3.95 4.49 -20.17
C ALA A 386 4.47 3.03 -20.27
N GLU A 387 5.74 2.87 -20.64
CA GLU A 387 6.42 1.56 -20.72
C GLU A 387 7.47 1.35 -19.61
N LYS A 388 8.28 2.37 -19.35
CA LYS A 388 9.38 2.35 -18.36
C LYS A 388 9.30 3.61 -17.50
N GLY A 389 9.39 3.43 -16.19
CA GLY A 389 9.26 4.52 -15.25
C GLY A 389 9.33 4.03 -13.81
N PHE A 390 9.23 5.00 -12.90
CA PHE A 390 9.26 4.77 -11.46
C PHE A 390 7.97 5.25 -10.81
N PHE A 391 7.64 4.63 -9.69
CA PHE A 391 6.61 5.08 -8.78
C PHE A 391 7.31 5.49 -7.48
N ILE A 392 7.19 6.74 -7.08
CA ILE A 392 7.89 7.29 -5.93
C ILE A 392 6.85 7.69 -4.89
N LEU A 393 6.82 6.98 -3.76
CA LEU A 393 6.06 7.40 -2.59
C LEU A 393 6.94 8.31 -1.75
N VAL A 394 6.44 9.50 -1.41
CA VAL A 394 7.13 10.47 -0.56
C VAL A 394 6.18 11.05 0.49
N GLU A 395 6.65 11.09 1.73
CA GLU A 395 6.00 11.74 2.86
C GLU A 395 6.37 13.21 2.86
N ILE A 396 5.39 14.12 2.81
CA ILE A 396 5.68 15.56 2.67
C ILE A 396 5.74 16.32 4.00
N ASP A 397 5.03 15.84 5.02
CA ASP A 397 5.07 16.32 6.41
C ASP A 397 4.18 15.43 7.32
N ASP A 398 3.94 15.88 8.55
CA ASP A 398 3.10 15.22 9.57
C ASP A 398 1.79 16.00 9.86
N GLN A 399 1.25 16.71 8.87
CA GLN A 399 -0.04 17.36 9.04
C GLN A 399 -1.17 16.34 9.17
N GLN A 400 -2.10 16.61 10.08
CA GLN A 400 -3.25 15.76 10.36
C GLN A 400 -4.44 16.11 9.44
N LYS A 401 -4.19 16.09 8.13
CA LYS A 401 -5.17 16.31 7.07
C LYS A 401 -4.72 15.64 5.77
N ASP A 402 -5.66 15.41 4.87
CA ASP A 402 -5.37 14.93 3.52
C ASP A 402 -4.33 15.79 2.80
N VAL A 403 -3.62 15.18 1.85
CA VAL A 403 -2.77 15.93 0.92
C VAL A 403 -3.64 16.51 -0.18
N ASP A 404 -3.52 17.82 -0.41
CA ASP A 404 -4.14 18.51 -1.52
C ASP A 404 -3.07 18.91 -2.55
N ALA A 405 -3.47 19.05 -3.82
CA ALA A 405 -2.55 19.51 -4.88
C ALA A 405 -1.90 20.87 -4.55
N ALA A 406 -2.61 21.72 -3.80
CA ALA A 406 -2.10 23.01 -3.34
C ALA A 406 -0.87 22.89 -2.42
N ASP A 407 -0.73 21.79 -1.67
CA ASP A 407 0.39 21.58 -0.74
C ASP A 407 1.73 21.44 -1.49
N ILE A 408 1.71 20.98 -2.75
CA ILE A 408 2.91 20.69 -3.57
C ILE A 408 2.99 21.54 -4.85
N LEU A 409 1.98 22.37 -5.13
CA LEU A 409 1.88 23.13 -6.38
C LEU A 409 3.07 24.08 -6.59
N LYS A 410 3.54 24.72 -5.51
CA LYS A 410 4.68 25.64 -5.58
C LYS A 410 5.95 24.95 -6.03
N ASP A 411 6.20 23.72 -5.57
CA ASP A 411 7.38 22.96 -5.93
C ASP A 411 7.27 22.38 -7.35
N ILE A 412 6.06 21.99 -7.78
CA ILE A 412 5.80 21.64 -9.18
C ILE A 412 6.11 22.79 -10.12
N LEU A 413 5.57 23.99 -9.84
CA LEU A 413 5.79 25.15 -10.70
C LEU A 413 7.28 25.52 -10.78
N LYS A 414 8.03 25.34 -9.70
CA LYS A 414 9.50 25.52 -9.75
C LYS A 414 10.20 24.44 -10.53
N ALA A 415 9.71 23.20 -10.51
CA ALA A 415 10.33 22.09 -11.21
C ALA A 415 10.08 22.11 -12.73
N GLU A 416 9.04 22.83 -13.19
CA GLU A 416 8.69 23.00 -14.61
C GLU A 416 9.30 24.26 -15.24
N ASN A 417 9.86 25.17 -14.44
CA ASN A 417 10.55 26.39 -14.89
C ASN A 417 12.06 26.21 -14.86
#